data_AF-A0A212QL02-F1
#
_entry.id   AF-A0A212QL02-F1
#
_cell.length_a   1.000
_cell.length_b   1.000
_cell.length_c   1.000
_cell.angle_alpha   90.00
_cell.angle_beta   90.00
_cell.angle_gamma   90.00
#
_symmetry.space_group_name_H-M   'P 1'
#
loop_
_entity.id
_entity.type
_entity.pdbx_description
1 polymer ?
#
loop_
_entity_poly.entity_id
_entity_poly.type
_entity_poly.pdbx_seq_one_letter_code
_entity_poly.pdbx_strand_id
1 'polypeptide(L)' 'MERDSQLKLYGQVADQLKEAHAKVRALQVPEGVRMALTRKLLVVTAAAKHDLPDAARRLDRLMKDLDEGRFPEGD' A
#
# COMPACT_ATOMS: atom_id res chain seq x y z
N MET A 1 -26.36 0.44 -7.75
CA MET A 1 -25.70 0.49 -6.42
C MET A 1 -24.27 -0.07 -6.47
N GLU A 2 -23.99 -1.16 -7.19
CA GLU A 2 -22.64 -1.76 -7.27
C GLU A 2 -21.54 -0.82 -7.80
N ARG A 3 -21.83 0.00 -8.82
CA ARG A 3 -20.86 0.99 -9.33
C ARG A 3 -20.48 2.04 -8.28
N ASP A 4 -21.45 2.50 -7.48
CA ASP A 4 -21.21 3.48 -6.41
C ASP A 4 -20.33 2.88 -5.31
N SER A 5 -20.57 1.63 -4.93
CA SER A 5 -19.72 0.87 -4.00
C SER A 5 -18.30 0.69 -4.53
N GLN A 6 -18.13 0.41 -5.82
CA GLN A 6 -16.82 0.26 -6.46
C GLN A 6 -16.06 1.59 -6.55
N LEU A 7 -16.75 2.68 -6.85
CA LEU A 7 -16.20 4.04 -6.86
C LEU A 7 -15.73 4.47 -5.46
N LYS A 8 -16.53 4.16 -4.42
CA LYS A 8 -16.15 4.40 -3.02
C LYS A 8 -14.90 3.61 -2.63
N LEU A 9 -14.87 2.31 -2.93
CA LEU A 9 -13.70 1.48 -2.65
C LEU A 9 -12.47 1.99 -3.39
N TYR A 10 -12.62 2.43 -4.64
CA TYR A 10 -11.52 3.00 -5.41
C TYR A 10 -10.95 4.26 -4.74
N GLY A 11 -11.82 5.18 -4.32
CA GLY A 11 -11.42 6.38 -3.58
C GLY A 11 -10.66 6.04 -2.29
N GLN A 12 -11.20 5.12 -1.48
CA GLN A 12 -10.57 4.66 -0.25
C GLN A 12 -9.18 4.06 -0.50
N VAL A 13 -9.03 3.20 -1.51
CA VAL A 13 -7.74 2.61 -1.87
C VAL A 13 -6.76 3.67 -2.37
N ALA A 14 -7.23 4.66 -3.15
CA ALA A 14 -6.38 5.75 -3.63
C ALA A 14 -5.86 6.63 -2.48
N ASP A 15 -6.72 6.99 -1.52
CA ASP A 15 -6.32 7.75 -0.34
C ASP A 15 -5.33 6.97 0.52
N GLN A 16 -5.59 5.68 0.73
CA GLN A 16 -4.70 4.82 1.51
C GLN A 16 -3.34 4.59 0.83
N LEU A 17 -3.30 4.49 -0.52
CA LEU A 17 -2.04 4.40 -1.27
C LEU A 17 -1.21 5.68 -1.09
N LYS A 18 -1.87 6.85 -1.17
CA LYS A 18 -1.22 8.14 -0.94
C LYS A 18 -0.63 8.24 0.47
N GLU A 19 -1.38 7.80 1.48
CA GLU A 19 -0.89 7.74 2.86
C GLU A 19 0.31 6.79 2.99
N ALA A 20 0.23 5.59 2.41
CA ALA A 20 1.31 4.61 2.47
C ALA A 20 2.61 5.14 1.83
N HIS A 21 2.51 5.81 0.68
CA HIS A 21 3.66 6.48 0.04
C HIS A 21 4.26 7.58 0.94
N ALA A 22 3.41 8.37 1.62
CA ALA A 22 3.87 9.41 2.54
C ALA A 22 4.59 8.79 3.76
N LYS A 23 4.03 7.74 4.37
CA LYS A 23 4.63 7.02 5.50
C LYS A 23 6.00 6.43 5.12
N VAL A 24 6.09 5.72 3.99
CA VAL A 24 7.36 5.14 3.52
C VAL A 24 8.43 6.21 3.27
N ARG A 25 8.03 7.38 2.75
CA ARG A 25 8.96 8.51 2.56
C ARG A 25 9.45 9.12 3.88
N ALA A 26 8.59 9.15 4.90
CA ALA A 26 8.92 9.71 6.22
C ALA A 26 9.71 8.74 7.12
N LEU A 27 9.70 7.44 6.82
CA LEU A 27 10.37 6.42 7.63
C LEU A 27 11.89 6.55 7.62
N GLN A 28 12.48 6.58 8.82
CA GLN A 28 13.92 6.51 9.04
C GLN A 28 14.39 5.05 9.08
N VAL A 29 14.38 4.41 7.90
CA VAL A 29 14.85 3.03 7.71
C VAL A 29 16.04 2.99 6.76
N PRO A 30 16.84 1.89 6.76
CA PRO A 30 17.89 1.68 5.77
C PRO A 30 17.36 1.76 4.34
N GLU A 31 18.23 2.10 3.38
CA GLU A 31 17.82 2.28 1.98
C GLU A 31 17.25 0.99 1.38
N GLY A 32 17.87 -0.17 1.62
CA GLY A 32 17.38 -1.47 1.13
C GLY A 32 15.95 -1.77 1.60
N VAL A 33 15.65 -1.45 2.87
CA VAL A 33 14.30 -1.58 3.43
C VAL A 33 13.32 -0.64 2.74
N ARG A 34 13.71 0.63 2.54
CA ARG A 34 12.87 1.62 1.83
C ARG A 34 12.58 1.19 0.39
N MET A 35 13.57 0.63 -0.31
CA MET A 35 13.42 0.13 -1.67
C MET A 35 12.48 -1.08 -1.72
N ALA A 36 12.60 -2.01 -0.77
CA ALA A 36 11.70 -3.16 -0.66
C ALA A 36 10.25 -2.73 -0.38
N LEU A 37 10.03 -1.76 0.51
CA LEU A 37 8.71 -1.18 0.76
C LEU A 37 8.14 -0.47 -0.48
N THR A 38 8.97 0.30 -1.19
CA THR A 38 8.57 0.97 -2.44
C THR A 38 8.18 -0.05 -3.51
N ARG A 39 8.93 -1.16 -3.65
CA ARG A 39 8.60 -2.23 -4.58
C ARG A 39 7.28 -2.91 -4.23
N LYS A 40 7.01 -3.15 -2.94
CA LYS A 40 5.70 -3.66 -2.47
C LYS A 40 4.56 -2.71 -2.86
N LEU A 41 4.71 -1.40 -2.66
CA LEU A 41 3.71 -0.40 -3.06
C LEU A 41 3.42 -0.41 -4.56
N LEU A 42 4.44 -0.60 -5.41
CA LEU A 42 4.26 -0.72 -6.85
C LEU A 42 3.42 -1.95 -7.23
N VAL A 43 3.66 -3.08 -6.58
CA VAL A 43 2.86 -4.31 -6.79
C VAL A 43 1.40 -4.11 -6.39
N VAL A 44 1.14 -3.45 -5.26
CA VAL A 44 -0.23 -3.12 -4.81
C VAL A 44 -0.92 -2.17 -5.79
N THR A 45 -0.20 -1.15 -6.27
CA THR A 45 -0.73 -0.19 -7.25
C THR A 45 -1.05 -0.85 -8.59
N ALA A 46 -0.23 -1.81 -9.02
CA ALA A 46 -0.51 -2.61 -10.21
C ALA A 46 -1.76 -3.49 -10.00
N ALA A 47 -1.88 -4.15 -8.85
CA ALA A 47 -3.06 -4.95 -8.51
C ALA A 47 -4.34 -4.11 -8.50
N ALA A 48 -4.31 -2.88 -8.01
CA ALA A 48 -5.49 -2.00 -7.93
C ALA A 48 -6.14 -1.72 -9.30
N LYS A 49 -5.39 -1.86 -10.40
CA LYS A 49 -5.90 -1.69 -11.77
C LYS A 49 -6.72 -2.88 -12.27
N HIS A 50 -6.53 -4.06 -11.68
CA HIS A 50 -7.09 -5.32 -12.16
C HIS A 50 -7.99 -6.01 -11.13
N ASP A 51 -7.62 -5.94 -9.84
CA ASP A 51 -8.35 -6.51 -8.71
C ASP A 51 -8.29 -5.54 -7.52
N LEU A 52 -9.28 -4.66 -7.48
CA LEU A 52 -9.38 -3.63 -6.45
C LEU A 52 -9.60 -4.19 -5.03
N PRO A 53 -10.44 -5.22 -4.81
CA PRO A 53 -10.58 -5.86 -3.49
C PRO A 53 -9.29 -6.52 -2.99
N ASP A 54 -8.55 -7.21 -3.85
CA ASP A 54 -7.26 -7.82 -3.49
C ASP A 54 -6.20 -6.75 -3.19
N ALA A 55 -6.15 -5.67 -3.99
CA ALA A 55 -5.28 -4.54 -3.71
C ALA A 55 -5.57 -3.90 -2.35
N ALA A 56 -6.85 -3.71 -2.00
CA ALA A 56 -7.26 -3.17 -0.71
C ALA A 56 -6.76 -4.03 0.45
N ARG A 57 -6.91 -5.37 0.37
CA ARG A 57 -6.42 -6.29 1.42
C ARG A 57 -4.90 -6.26 1.57
N ARG A 58 -4.16 -6.20 0.45
CA ARG A 58 -2.70 -6.11 0.47
C ARG A 58 -2.23 -4.79 1.05
N LEU A 59 -2.92 -3.70 0.72
CA LEU A 59 -2.61 -2.37 1.22
C LEU A 59 -2.89 -2.26 2.72
N ASP A 60 -4.01 -2.77 3.20
CA ASP A 60 -4.34 -2.84 4.63
C ASP A 60 -3.26 -3.58 5.42
N ARG A 61 -2.84 -4.75 4.93
CA ARG A 61 -1.74 -5.51 5.55
C ARG A 61 -0.43 -4.73 5.56
N LEU A 62 -0.08 -4.08 4.45
CA LEU A 62 1.13 -3.27 4.37
C LEU A 62 1.09 -2.10 5.36
N MET A 63 -0.04 -1.40 5.46
CA MET A 63 -0.22 -0.30 6.41
C MET A 63 -0.04 -0.78 7.85
N LYS A 64 -0.65 -1.91 8.20
CA LYS A 64 -0.48 -2.54 9.51
C LYS A 64 0.98 -2.91 9.79
N ASP A 65 1.68 -3.49 8.82
CA ASP A 65 3.11 -3.79 8.96
C ASP A 65 3.95 -2.51 9.15
N LEU A 66 3.61 -1.41 8.45
CA LEU A 66 4.28 -0.11 8.64
C LEU A 66 4.03 0.46 10.04
N ASP A 67 2.79 0.39 10.55
CA ASP A 67 2.44 0.88 11.89
C ASP A 67 3.04 0.02 13.01
N GLU A 68 3.21 -1.29 12.78
CA GLU A 68 3.87 -2.22 13.71
C GLU A 68 5.40 -2.25 13.55
N GLY A 69 5.98 -1.50 12.61
CA GLY A 69 7.42 -1.47 12.35
C GLY A 69 7.99 -2.78 11.78
N ARG A 70 7.14 -3.63 11.20
CA ARG A 70 7.52 -4.91 10.57
C ARG A 70 7.97 -4.69 9.14
N PHE A 71 9.23 -4.32 9.00
CA PHE A 71 9.80 -4.05 7.70
C PHE A 71 10.33 -5.32 7.03
N PRO A 72 10.28 -5.40 5.67
CA PRO A 72 10.98 -6.46 4.97
C PRO A 72 12.48 -6.40 5.26
N GLU A 73 13.11 -7.56 5.44
CA GLU A 73 14.57 -7.67 5.43
C GLU A 73 15.05 -7.18 4.05
N GLY A 74 15.91 -6.17 4.05
CA GLY A 74 16.54 -5.71 2.81
C GLY A 74 17.43 -6.84 2.29
N ASP A 75 17.24 -7.23 1.03
CA ASP A 75 18.14 -8.14 0.31
C ASP A 75 19.52 -7.49 0.13
#